data_AF-A0A849U5Q5-F1
#
_entry.id   AF-A0A849U5Q5-F1
#
_cell.length_a   1.000
_cell.length_b   1.000
_cell.length_c   1.000
_cell.angle_alpha   90.00
_cell.angle_beta   90.00
_cell.angle_gamma   90.00
#
_symmetry.space_group_name_H-M   'P 1'
#
loop_
_entity.id
_entity.type
_entity.pdbx_description
1 polymer ?
#
loop_
_entity_poly.entity_id
_entity_poly.type
_entity_poly.pdbx_seq_one_letter_code
_entity_poly.pdbx_strand_id
1 'polypeptide(L)'
;MPETERVLLVQLGHLCNELSFFNKLSVFASDLNARGMERYAMVTQSMIITRVFIGKIFEAWRMMERDFFGSRLSRELEPALSQDGKEALSKLKRYFGQSNLISTIRNTYSFHYGADNIEATLRTLPTDKPLEMFLGENYSNTLHYFCEEIVSTAMLGAASETEPQKAMDQIIGELVEVSGYLIDFTGHTMAAIFERHLGKSWEDFETEDIEVDTPFSLEKFKIPFFIHRGGEDGT
;
A
#
# COMPACT_ATOMS: atom_id res chain seq x y z
N MET A 1 -22.01 -13.44 -18.81
CA MET A 1 -20.73 -13.55 -18.07
C MET A 1 -20.64 -14.86 -17.27
N PRO A 2 -19.65 -15.72 -17.58
CA PRO A 2 -19.27 -16.92 -16.81
C PRO A 2 -18.92 -16.64 -15.34
N GLU A 3 -18.99 -17.68 -14.50
CA GLU A 3 -18.76 -17.55 -13.05
C GLU A 3 -17.37 -17.02 -12.69
N THR A 4 -16.31 -17.58 -13.27
CA THR A 4 -14.92 -17.19 -12.99
C THR A 4 -14.65 -15.72 -13.35
N GLU A 5 -15.20 -15.24 -14.47
CA GLU A 5 -15.09 -13.83 -14.86
C GLU A 5 -15.86 -12.90 -13.91
N ARG A 6 -17.03 -13.30 -13.42
CA ARG A 6 -17.78 -12.51 -12.43
C ARG A 6 -17.00 -12.38 -11.12
N VAL A 7 -16.40 -13.47 -10.66
CA VAL A 7 -15.57 -13.48 -9.44
C VAL A 7 -14.37 -12.56 -9.63
N LEU A 8 -13.65 -12.72 -10.74
CA LEU A 8 -12.50 -11.87 -11.07
C LEU A 8 -12.90 -10.39 -11.14
N LEU A 9 -14.00 -10.05 -11.82
CA LEU A 9 -14.47 -8.67 -11.94
C LEU A 9 -14.69 -8.01 -10.58
N VAL A 10 -15.34 -8.71 -9.64
CA VAL A 10 -15.56 -8.22 -8.27
C VAL A 10 -14.24 -8.09 -7.51
N GLN A 11 -13.33 -9.05 -7.66
CA GLN A 11 -12.01 -9.00 -7.02
C GLN A 11 -11.17 -7.82 -7.51
N LEU A 12 -11.17 -7.55 -8.83
CA LEU A 12 -10.44 -6.43 -9.42
C LEU A 12 -11.03 -5.09 -8.93
N GLY A 13 -12.35 -4.93 -8.96
CA GLY A 13 -12.99 -3.71 -8.45
C GLY A 13 -12.72 -3.49 -6.95
N HIS A 14 -12.76 -4.55 -6.15
CA HIS A 14 -12.40 -4.48 -4.73
C HIS A 14 -10.93 -4.08 -4.53
N LEU A 15 -10.02 -4.68 -5.29
CA LEU A 15 -8.60 -4.36 -5.27
C LEU A 15 -8.36 -2.88 -5.62
N CYS A 16 -8.98 -2.36 -6.68
CA CYS A 16 -8.86 -0.95 -7.07
C CYS A 16 -9.25 -0.01 -5.91
N ASN A 17 -10.32 -0.33 -5.20
CA ASN A 17 -10.78 0.44 -4.04
C ASN A 17 -9.75 0.41 -2.91
N GLU A 18 -9.20 -0.77 -2.59
CA GLU A 18 -8.17 -0.90 -1.56
C GLU A 18 -6.90 -0.12 -1.93
N LEU A 19 -6.37 -0.29 -3.15
CA LEU A 19 -5.15 0.40 -3.59
C LEU A 19 -5.35 1.93 -3.58
N SER A 20 -6.50 2.40 -4.06
CA SER A 20 -6.85 3.83 -4.03
C SER A 20 -6.96 4.36 -2.60
N PHE A 21 -7.52 3.58 -1.68
CA PHE A 21 -7.60 3.94 -0.27
C PHE A 21 -6.22 4.01 0.38
N PHE A 22 -5.36 3.01 0.19
CA PHE A 22 -4.02 3.00 0.78
C PHE A 22 -3.10 4.08 0.21
N ASN A 23 -3.24 4.43 -1.08
CA ASN A 23 -2.53 5.56 -1.66
C ASN A 23 -2.89 6.87 -0.93
N LYS A 24 -4.18 7.13 -0.71
CA LYS A 24 -4.64 8.31 0.05
C LYS A 24 -4.17 8.25 1.51
N LEU A 25 -4.29 7.08 2.14
CA LEU A 25 -3.91 6.88 3.54
C LEU A 25 -2.42 7.15 3.77
N SER A 26 -1.56 6.76 2.82
CA SER A 26 -0.12 7.02 2.87
C SER A 26 0.18 8.53 2.84
N VAL A 27 -0.57 9.30 2.04
CA VAL A 27 -0.46 10.77 2.01
C VAL A 27 -0.96 11.37 3.32
N PHE A 28 -2.10 10.92 3.83
CA PHE A 28 -2.70 11.46 5.07
C PHE A 28 -1.89 11.19 6.34
N ALA A 29 -1.09 10.13 6.33
CA ALA A 29 -0.17 9.81 7.42
C ALA A 29 1.19 10.53 7.31
N SER A 30 1.44 11.22 6.19
CA SER A 30 2.68 11.92 5.95
C SER A 30 2.58 13.39 6.38
N ASP A 31 3.47 13.81 7.28
CA ASP A 31 3.64 15.22 7.62
C ASP A 31 5.11 15.65 7.69
N LEU A 32 5.58 16.27 6.61
CA LEU A 32 6.92 16.83 6.53
C LEU A 32 7.12 18.05 7.46
N ASN A 33 6.03 18.67 7.92
CA ASN A 33 6.08 19.84 8.79
C ASN A 33 5.97 19.50 10.27
N ALA A 34 5.66 18.24 10.63
CA ALA A 34 5.53 17.81 12.02
C ALA A 34 6.84 17.98 12.78
N ARG A 35 6.74 18.39 14.05
CA ARG A 35 7.89 18.67 14.93
C ARG A 35 7.75 17.95 16.26
N GLY A 36 8.89 17.73 16.93
CA GLY A 36 8.92 17.10 18.25
C GLY A 36 8.19 15.74 18.27
N MET A 37 7.35 15.54 19.28
CA MET A 37 6.60 14.29 19.48
C MET A 37 5.67 13.94 18.32
N GLU A 38 5.05 14.94 17.69
CA GLU A 38 4.15 14.70 16.55
C GLU A 38 4.89 14.07 15.37
N ARG A 39 6.16 14.44 15.16
CA ARG A 39 6.98 13.83 14.11
C ARG A 39 7.16 12.34 14.32
N TYR A 40 7.42 11.90 15.56
CA TYR A 40 7.57 10.49 15.88
C TYR A 40 6.29 9.70 15.64
N ALA A 41 5.16 10.31 15.97
CA ALA A 41 3.85 9.74 15.73
C ALA A 41 3.55 9.58 14.22
N MET A 42 3.81 10.63 13.42
CA MET A 42 3.60 10.62 11.97
C MET A 42 4.50 9.61 11.26
N VAL A 43 5.78 9.53 11.65
CA VAL A 43 6.71 8.51 11.16
C VAL A 43 6.17 7.12 11.48
N THR A 44 5.71 6.90 12.71
CA THR A 44 5.16 5.60 13.13
C THR A 44 3.94 5.19 12.32
N GLN A 45 2.99 6.10 12.14
CA GLN A 45 1.79 5.85 11.33
C GLN A 45 2.15 5.54 9.88
N SER A 46 3.02 6.36 9.29
CA SER A 46 3.47 6.18 7.92
C SER A 46 4.09 4.80 7.72
N MET A 47 4.98 4.38 8.61
CA MET A 47 5.67 3.08 8.51
C MET A 47 4.73 1.89 8.66
N ILE A 48 3.76 1.96 9.58
CA ILE A 48 2.73 0.94 9.73
C ILE A 48 1.88 0.85 8.46
N ILE A 49 1.42 1.99 7.92
CA ILE A 49 0.61 2.04 6.71
C ILE A 49 1.38 1.50 5.50
N THR A 50 2.63 1.90 5.33
CA THR A 50 3.52 1.38 4.27
C THR A 50 3.62 -0.14 4.34
N ARG A 51 3.85 -0.72 5.52
CA ARG A 51 3.94 -2.19 5.67
C ARG A 51 2.65 -2.91 5.33
N VAL A 52 1.50 -2.37 5.75
CA VAL A 52 0.19 -2.94 5.40
C VAL A 52 -0.06 -2.83 3.90
N PHE A 53 0.28 -1.69 3.29
CA PHE A 53 0.10 -1.45 1.86
C PHE A 53 0.97 -2.39 1.01
N ILE A 54 2.25 -2.57 1.36
CA ILE A 54 3.14 -3.58 0.76
C ILE A 54 2.50 -4.97 0.83
N GLY A 55 1.94 -5.33 1.99
CA GLY A 55 1.22 -6.58 2.19
C GLY A 55 0.04 -6.73 1.22
N LYS A 56 -0.74 -5.67 1.03
CA LYS A 56 -1.89 -5.65 0.10
C LYS A 56 -1.48 -5.80 -1.36
N ILE A 57 -0.42 -5.14 -1.80
CA ILE A 57 0.12 -5.30 -3.16
C ILE A 57 0.56 -6.75 -3.41
N PHE A 58 1.23 -7.36 -2.42
CA PHE A 58 1.64 -8.76 -2.54
C PHE A 58 0.43 -9.71 -2.64
N GLU A 59 -0.59 -9.53 -1.78
CA GLU A 59 -1.82 -10.34 -1.85
C GLU A 59 -2.58 -10.13 -3.16
N ALA A 60 -2.54 -8.92 -3.74
CA ALA A 60 -3.09 -8.65 -5.06
C ALA A 60 -2.41 -9.49 -6.15
N TRP A 61 -1.07 -9.56 -6.13
CA TRP A 61 -0.32 -10.44 -7.03
C TRP A 61 -0.70 -11.92 -6.83
N ARG A 62 -0.77 -12.39 -5.58
CA ARG A 62 -1.20 -13.76 -5.25
C ARG A 62 -2.63 -14.07 -5.73
N MET A 63 -3.53 -13.08 -5.67
CA MET A 63 -4.87 -13.19 -6.23
C MET A 63 -4.81 -13.37 -7.75
N MET A 64 -4.00 -12.60 -8.47
CA MET A 64 -3.86 -12.78 -9.92
C MET A 64 -3.26 -14.14 -10.30
N GLU A 65 -2.25 -14.62 -9.58
CA GLU A 65 -1.71 -15.98 -9.74
C GLU A 65 -2.78 -17.06 -9.70
N ARG A 66 -3.67 -16.97 -8.71
CA ARG A 66 -4.73 -17.96 -8.50
C ARG A 66 -5.90 -17.78 -9.46
N ASP A 67 -6.44 -16.56 -9.54
CA ASP A 67 -7.78 -16.30 -10.08
C ASP A 67 -7.74 -15.75 -11.52
N PHE A 68 -6.62 -15.21 -11.98
CA PHE A 68 -6.43 -14.78 -13.37
C PHE A 68 -5.64 -15.80 -14.19
N PHE A 69 -4.43 -16.16 -13.72
CA PHE A 69 -3.57 -17.13 -14.41
C PHE A 69 -4.01 -18.58 -14.15
N GLY A 70 -4.25 -18.95 -12.88
CA GLY A 70 -4.63 -20.31 -12.48
C GLY A 70 -5.99 -20.75 -13.02
N SER A 71 -6.95 -19.82 -13.15
CA SER A 71 -8.26 -20.06 -13.76
C SER A 71 -8.24 -20.17 -15.29
N ARG A 72 -7.09 -19.90 -15.92
CA ARG A 72 -6.89 -19.80 -17.38
C ARG A 72 -7.60 -18.63 -18.06
N LEU A 73 -8.24 -17.72 -17.31
CA LEU A 73 -8.83 -16.50 -17.86
C LEU A 73 -7.80 -15.65 -18.62
N SER A 74 -6.54 -15.72 -18.21
CA SER A 74 -5.44 -15.06 -18.92
C SER A 74 -5.34 -15.44 -20.40
N ARG A 75 -5.71 -16.66 -20.80
CA ARG A 75 -5.67 -17.09 -22.21
C ARG A 75 -6.72 -16.40 -23.07
N GLU A 76 -7.80 -15.95 -22.44
CA GLU A 76 -8.93 -15.32 -23.12
C GLU A 76 -8.84 -13.79 -23.02
N LEU A 77 -8.48 -13.28 -21.85
CA LEU A 77 -8.45 -11.85 -21.56
C LEU A 77 -7.13 -11.19 -21.98
N GLU A 78 -5.96 -11.82 -21.82
CA GLU A 78 -4.68 -11.18 -22.22
C GLU A 78 -4.65 -10.75 -23.70
N PRO A 79 -5.13 -11.57 -24.67
CA PRO A 79 -5.19 -11.14 -26.07
C PRO A 79 -6.09 -9.91 -26.30
N ALA A 80 -7.18 -9.81 -25.52
CA ALA A 80 -8.17 -8.75 -25.60
C ALA A 80 -7.76 -7.45 -24.87
N LEU A 81 -6.69 -7.47 -24.09
CA LEU A 81 -6.18 -6.26 -23.45
C LEU A 81 -5.70 -5.23 -24.49
N SER A 82 -5.87 -3.96 -24.15
CA SER A 82 -5.21 -2.84 -24.81
C SER A 82 -3.68 -2.98 -24.75
N GLN A 83 -2.97 -2.16 -25.53
CA GLN A 83 -1.52 -2.15 -25.48
C GLN A 83 -0.99 -1.78 -24.09
N ASP A 84 -1.60 -0.77 -23.45
CA ASP A 84 -1.24 -0.32 -22.10
C ASP A 84 -1.51 -1.41 -21.05
N GLY A 85 -2.63 -2.13 -21.16
CA GLY A 85 -2.94 -3.26 -20.28
C GLY A 85 -1.93 -4.40 -20.41
N LYS A 86 -1.48 -4.70 -21.64
CA LYS A 86 -0.41 -5.69 -21.89
C LYS A 86 0.93 -5.24 -21.32
N GLU A 87 1.24 -3.96 -21.43
CA GLU A 87 2.46 -3.39 -20.87
C GLU A 87 2.45 -3.44 -19.33
N ALA A 88 1.35 -3.03 -18.69
CA ALA A 88 1.18 -3.11 -17.24
C ALA A 88 1.33 -4.56 -16.73
N LEU A 89 0.68 -5.52 -17.41
CA LEU A 89 0.82 -6.94 -17.09
C LEU A 89 2.26 -7.45 -17.24
N SER A 90 2.96 -7.02 -18.29
CA SER A 90 4.37 -7.38 -18.52
C SER A 90 5.27 -6.86 -17.40
N LYS A 91 5.06 -5.60 -16.97
CA LYS A 91 5.80 -5.00 -15.85
C LYS A 91 5.55 -5.75 -14.54
N LEU A 92 4.29 -6.12 -14.26
CA LEU A 92 3.93 -6.94 -13.09
C LEU A 92 4.59 -8.32 -13.12
N LYS A 93 4.48 -9.05 -14.25
CA LYS A 93 5.11 -10.37 -14.43
C LYS A 93 6.62 -10.29 -14.24
N ARG A 94 7.27 -9.24 -14.77
CA ARG A 94 8.71 -9.03 -14.61
C ARG A 94 9.09 -8.74 -13.16
N TYR A 95 8.33 -7.88 -12.48
CA TYR A 95 8.61 -7.50 -11.10
C TYR A 95 8.49 -8.70 -10.14
N PHE A 96 7.36 -9.42 -10.21
CA PHE A 96 7.08 -10.55 -9.32
C PHE A 96 7.69 -11.88 -9.78
N GLY A 97 8.17 -11.97 -11.02
CA GLY A 97 8.85 -13.16 -11.54
C GLY A 97 10.26 -13.40 -10.97
N GLN A 98 10.77 -12.46 -10.18
CA GLN A 98 12.07 -12.53 -9.51
C GLN A 98 11.95 -12.09 -8.05
N SER A 99 13.03 -12.28 -7.28
CA SER A 99 13.12 -11.70 -5.94
C SER A 99 12.96 -10.18 -6.03
N ASN A 100 12.12 -9.61 -5.19
CA ASN A 100 11.77 -8.20 -5.20
C ASN A 100 11.55 -7.67 -3.78
N LEU A 101 11.70 -6.36 -3.61
CA LEU A 101 11.68 -5.70 -2.30
C LEU A 101 10.33 -5.86 -1.59
N ILE A 102 9.21 -5.72 -2.32
CA ILE A 102 7.86 -5.91 -1.78
C ILE A 102 7.70 -7.30 -1.17
N SER A 103 8.15 -8.35 -1.86
CA SER A 103 8.07 -9.73 -1.38
C SER A 103 8.95 -9.95 -0.15
N THR A 104 10.17 -9.41 -0.15
CA THR A 104 11.08 -9.46 1.00
C THR A 104 10.47 -8.79 2.22
N ILE A 105 9.95 -7.56 2.06
CA ILE A 105 9.36 -6.81 3.16
C ILE A 105 8.09 -7.48 3.66
N ARG A 106 7.21 -7.94 2.76
CA ARG A 106 5.97 -8.62 3.14
C ARG A 106 6.24 -9.86 3.99
N ASN A 107 7.18 -10.70 3.56
CA ASN A 107 7.47 -11.97 4.23
C ASN A 107 8.23 -11.80 5.54
N THR A 108 8.82 -10.64 5.79
CA THR A 108 9.74 -10.44 6.93
C THR A 108 9.20 -9.44 7.95
N TYR A 109 8.50 -8.39 7.50
CA TYR A 109 8.17 -7.23 8.33
C TYR A 109 6.69 -6.83 8.32
N SER A 110 5.90 -7.15 7.27
CA SER A 110 4.51 -6.65 7.21
C SER A 110 3.57 -7.28 8.24
N PHE A 111 3.65 -8.61 8.41
CA PHE A 111 2.77 -9.35 9.33
C PHE A 111 3.54 -10.37 10.19
N HIS A 112 4.87 -10.26 10.20
CA HIS A 112 5.77 -11.18 10.90
C HIS A 112 6.57 -10.41 11.96
N TYR A 113 6.59 -10.94 13.18
CA TYR A 113 7.36 -10.42 14.30
C TYR A 113 8.72 -11.14 14.40
N GLY A 114 9.57 -10.97 13.39
CA GLY A 114 10.83 -11.70 13.26
C GLY A 114 11.86 -11.32 14.31
N ALA A 115 12.00 -12.13 15.36
CA ALA A 115 12.93 -11.89 16.46
C ALA A 115 14.40 -11.75 16.01
N ASP A 116 14.83 -12.56 15.05
CA ASP A 116 16.22 -12.56 14.56
C ASP A 116 16.60 -11.21 13.93
N ASN A 117 15.70 -10.60 13.16
CA ASN A 117 15.94 -9.29 12.54
C ASN A 117 15.98 -8.18 13.60
N ILE A 118 15.10 -8.25 14.60
CA ILE A 118 15.09 -7.32 15.72
C ILE A 118 16.39 -7.42 16.52
N GLU A 119 16.85 -8.64 16.83
CA GLU A 119 18.11 -8.87 17.54
C GLU A 119 19.31 -8.33 16.76
N ALA A 120 19.37 -8.60 15.45
CA ALA A 120 20.42 -8.08 14.58
C ALA A 120 20.45 -6.54 14.60
N THR A 121 19.29 -5.88 14.48
CA THR A 121 19.22 -4.41 14.54
C THR A 121 19.59 -3.86 15.91
N LEU A 122 19.13 -4.47 17.00
CA LEU A 122 19.49 -4.08 18.37
C LEU A 122 21.01 -4.07 18.59
N ARG A 123 21.74 -5.03 18.03
CA ARG A 123 23.22 -5.11 18.12
C ARG A 123 23.95 -3.98 17.39
N THR A 124 23.28 -3.31 16.45
CA THR A 124 23.85 -2.19 15.67
C THR A 124 23.51 -0.82 16.22
N LEU A 125 22.63 -0.73 17.23
CA LEU A 125 22.24 0.56 17.80
C LEU A 125 23.42 1.21 18.55
N PRO A 126 23.64 2.52 18.38
CA PRO A 126 24.59 3.24 19.22
C PRO A 126 24.18 3.12 20.69
N THR A 127 25.15 2.82 21.57
CA THR A 127 24.90 2.61 23.01
C THR A 127 24.40 3.85 23.74
N ASP A 128 24.66 5.03 23.18
CA ASP A 128 24.26 6.34 23.69
C ASP A 128 22.98 6.88 23.04
N LYS A 129 22.36 6.13 22.11
CA LYS A 129 21.13 6.56 21.45
C LYS A 129 19.97 6.56 22.47
N PRO A 130 19.29 7.69 22.67
CA PRO A 130 18.09 7.72 23.50
C PRO A 130 16.97 6.92 22.82
N LEU A 131 16.31 6.06 23.59
CA LEU A 131 15.13 5.33 23.17
C LEU A 131 13.90 5.93 23.84
N GLU A 132 12.92 6.34 23.04
CA GLU A 132 11.77 7.12 23.51
C GLU A 132 10.47 6.30 23.45
N MET A 133 9.68 6.45 24.50
CA MET A 133 8.29 6.00 24.59
C MET A 133 7.46 7.14 25.19
N PHE A 134 6.28 7.39 24.63
CA PHE A 134 5.35 8.39 25.10
C PHE A 134 4.11 7.69 25.65
N LEU A 135 3.81 7.91 26.93
CA LEU A 135 2.68 7.28 27.61
C LEU A 135 1.56 8.31 27.78
N GLY A 136 0.42 8.03 27.17
CA GLY A 136 -0.80 8.82 27.36
C GLY A 136 -1.69 8.20 28.43
N GLU A 137 -2.64 8.98 28.96
CA GLU A 137 -3.66 8.49 29.91
C GLU A 137 -4.54 7.38 29.32
N ASN A 138 -4.68 7.35 27.99
CA ASN A 138 -5.37 6.31 27.26
C ASN A 138 -4.45 5.64 26.23
N TYR A 139 -4.76 4.38 25.89
CA TYR A 139 -3.94 3.59 24.96
C TYR A 139 -3.87 4.21 23.56
N SER A 140 -4.89 4.98 23.14
CA SER A 140 -4.94 5.65 21.84
C SER A 140 -3.92 6.81 21.74
N ASN A 141 -3.41 7.30 22.87
CA ASN A 141 -2.40 8.35 22.97
C ASN A 141 -1.04 7.82 23.47
N THR A 142 -0.82 6.50 23.40
CA THR A 142 0.46 5.88 23.80
C THR A 142 1.26 5.48 22.58
N LEU A 143 2.52 5.93 22.51
CA LEU A 143 3.43 5.71 21.38
C LEU A 143 4.71 5.02 21.86
N HIS A 144 4.89 3.77 21.44
CA HIS A 144 6.10 2.98 21.66
C HIS A 144 7.13 3.24 20.55
N TYR A 145 7.55 4.50 20.41
CA TYR A 145 8.32 4.96 19.24
C TYR A 145 9.60 4.15 19.00
N PHE A 146 10.39 3.88 20.03
CA PHE A 146 11.64 3.13 19.85
C PHE A 146 11.42 1.72 19.28
N CYS A 147 10.30 1.05 19.61
CA CYS A 147 9.97 -0.26 19.05
C CYS A 147 9.75 -0.16 17.53
N GLU A 148 8.98 0.85 17.12
CA GLU A 148 8.74 1.13 15.71
C GLU A 148 10.03 1.53 14.98
N GLU A 149 10.87 2.33 15.62
CA GLU A 149 12.14 2.77 15.04
C GLU A 149 13.07 1.58 14.75
N ILE A 150 13.14 0.60 15.66
CA ILE A 150 13.93 -0.62 15.47
C ILE A 150 13.40 -1.44 14.29
N VAL A 151 12.09 -1.69 14.26
CA VAL A 151 11.44 -2.46 13.19
C VAL A 151 11.60 -1.76 11.84
N SER A 152 11.41 -0.44 11.82
CA SER A 152 11.61 0.40 10.64
C SER A 152 13.04 0.36 10.15
N THR A 153 14.02 0.42 11.04
CA THR A 153 15.45 0.31 10.69
C THR A 153 15.77 -1.06 10.11
N ALA A 154 15.26 -2.14 10.70
CA ALA A 154 15.41 -3.49 10.16
C ALA A 154 14.80 -3.61 8.75
N MET A 155 13.61 -3.06 8.56
CA MET A 155 12.91 -3.04 7.27
C MET A 155 13.68 -2.25 6.22
N LEU A 156 14.23 -1.09 6.56
CA LEU A 156 15.06 -0.28 5.65
C LEU A 156 16.31 -1.04 5.21
N GLY A 157 16.87 -1.90 6.06
CA GLY A 157 17.98 -2.79 5.71
C GLY A 157 17.64 -3.84 4.64
N ALA A 158 16.37 -4.01 4.24
CA ALA A 158 15.99 -4.85 3.11
C ALA A 158 16.18 -4.18 1.75
N ALA A 159 16.25 -2.84 1.72
CA ALA A 159 16.57 -2.09 0.51
C ALA A 159 18.04 -2.24 0.14
N SER A 160 18.38 -1.95 -1.12
CA SER A 160 19.78 -1.98 -1.59
C SER A 160 20.59 -0.76 -1.16
N GLU A 161 19.92 0.24 -0.59
CA GLU A 161 20.51 1.51 -0.18
C GLU A 161 20.99 1.48 1.27
N THR A 162 22.17 2.04 1.52
CA THR A 162 22.74 2.12 2.88
C THR A 162 22.32 3.38 3.64
N GLU A 163 21.86 4.41 2.93
CA GLU A 163 21.40 5.66 3.53
C GLU A 163 19.91 5.55 3.86
N PRO A 164 19.46 5.78 5.11
CA PRO A 164 18.08 5.54 5.51
C PRO A 164 17.03 6.27 4.66
N GLN A 165 17.32 7.52 4.26
CA GLN A 165 16.41 8.28 3.41
C GLN A 165 16.30 7.66 2.01
N LYS A 166 17.42 7.28 1.39
CA LYS A 166 17.39 6.62 0.07
C LYS A 166 16.73 5.26 0.11
N ALA A 167 16.94 4.49 1.18
CA ALA A 167 16.24 3.23 1.40
C ALA A 167 14.73 3.43 1.50
N MET A 168 14.29 4.49 2.20
CA MET A 168 12.87 4.86 2.25
C MET A 168 12.34 5.25 0.87
N ASP A 169 13.07 6.11 0.15
CA ASP A 169 12.69 6.58 -1.19
C ASP A 169 12.57 5.40 -2.16
N GLN A 170 13.47 4.42 -2.07
CA GLN A 170 13.39 3.16 -2.84
C GLN A 170 12.12 2.39 -2.50
N ILE A 171 11.83 2.15 -1.21
CA ILE A 171 10.66 1.39 -0.78
C ILE A 171 9.37 2.05 -1.25
N ILE A 172 9.23 3.37 -1.03
CA ILE A 172 8.05 4.13 -1.44
C ILE A 172 7.95 4.22 -2.96
N GLY A 173 9.07 4.42 -3.66
CA GLY A 173 9.13 4.44 -5.12
C GLY A 173 8.63 3.13 -5.74
N GLU A 174 9.14 1.99 -5.27
CA GLU A 174 8.69 0.67 -5.73
C GLU A 174 7.22 0.42 -5.35
N LEU A 175 6.79 0.80 -4.15
CA LEU A 175 5.39 0.66 -3.71
C LEU A 175 4.44 1.42 -4.64
N VAL A 176 4.72 2.70 -4.91
CA VAL A 176 3.90 3.54 -5.79
C VAL A 176 3.90 2.99 -7.21
N GLU A 177 5.08 2.66 -7.75
CA GLU A 177 5.23 2.15 -9.11
C GLU A 177 4.43 0.85 -9.33
N VAL A 178 4.61 -0.13 -8.44
CA VAL A 178 3.92 -1.43 -8.56
C VAL A 178 2.42 -1.29 -8.31
N SER A 179 1.99 -0.40 -7.41
CA SER A 179 0.57 -0.09 -7.22
C SER A 179 -0.07 0.48 -8.49
N GLY A 180 0.66 1.34 -9.21
CA GLY A 180 0.23 1.89 -10.49
C GLY A 180 0.03 0.80 -11.53
N TYR A 181 1.01 -0.11 -11.67
CA TYR A 181 0.89 -1.24 -12.59
C TYR A 181 -0.33 -2.13 -12.30
N LEU A 182 -0.64 -2.37 -11.02
CA LEU A 182 -1.83 -3.12 -10.63
C LEU A 182 -3.11 -2.38 -11.02
N ILE A 183 -3.21 -1.07 -10.72
CA ILE A 183 -4.38 -0.26 -11.06
C ILE A 183 -4.60 -0.24 -12.58
N ASP A 184 -3.54 0.02 -13.36
CA ASP A 184 -3.64 0.05 -14.83
C ASP A 184 -4.08 -1.31 -15.39
N PHE A 185 -3.43 -2.38 -14.96
CA PHE A 185 -3.76 -3.74 -15.41
C PHE A 185 -5.21 -4.12 -15.06
N THR A 186 -5.64 -3.83 -13.82
CA THR A 186 -7.01 -4.13 -13.37
C THR A 186 -8.04 -3.35 -14.18
N GLY A 187 -7.82 -2.05 -14.43
CA GLY A 187 -8.70 -1.22 -15.25
C GLY A 187 -8.87 -1.76 -16.67
N HIS A 188 -7.76 -2.08 -17.34
CA HIS A 188 -7.81 -2.65 -18.69
C HIS A 188 -8.42 -4.05 -18.73
N THR A 189 -8.23 -4.86 -17.69
CA THR A 189 -8.86 -6.19 -17.60
C THR A 189 -10.37 -6.08 -17.41
N MET A 190 -10.82 -5.14 -16.56
CA MET A 190 -12.24 -4.88 -16.38
C MET A 190 -12.88 -4.36 -17.68
N ALA A 191 -12.22 -3.44 -18.39
CA ALA A 191 -12.66 -2.96 -19.69
C ALA A 191 -12.83 -4.10 -20.71
N ALA A 192 -11.84 -5.00 -20.81
CA ALA A 192 -11.91 -6.16 -21.70
C ALA A 192 -13.08 -7.11 -21.35
N ILE A 193 -13.37 -7.30 -20.06
CA ILE A 193 -14.54 -8.07 -19.60
C ILE A 193 -15.84 -7.39 -20.03
N PHE A 194 -15.96 -6.07 -19.83
CA PHE A 194 -17.16 -5.33 -20.22
C PHE A 194 -17.39 -5.35 -21.73
N GLU A 195 -16.36 -5.07 -22.53
CA GLU A 195 -16.41 -5.13 -23.99
C GLU A 195 -16.89 -6.49 -24.49
N ARG A 196 -16.31 -7.57 -23.94
CA ARG A 196 -16.65 -8.94 -24.33
C ARG A 196 -18.13 -9.29 -24.10
N HIS A 197 -18.74 -8.82 -23.01
CA HIS A 197 -20.13 -9.19 -22.65
C HIS A 197 -21.18 -8.18 -23.06
N LEU A 198 -20.80 -6.92 -23.23
CA LEU A 198 -21.72 -5.82 -23.52
C LEU A 198 -21.59 -5.34 -24.97
N GLY A 199 -20.57 -5.81 -25.71
CA GLY A 199 -20.35 -5.49 -27.12
C GLY A 199 -20.07 -4.01 -27.35
N LYS A 200 -19.60 -3.32 -26.32
CA LYS A 200 -19.45 -1.88 -26.22
C LYS A 200 -18.10 -1.56 -25.59
N SER A 201 -17.35 -0.65 -26.21
CA SER A 201 -16.18 -0.03 -25.59
C SER A 201 -16.57 0.63 -24.26
N TRP A 202 -15.62 0.80 -23.35
CA TRP A 202 -15.82 1.62 -22.15
C TRP A 202 -16.35 3.04 -22.50
N GLU A 203 -15.96 3.56 -23.67
CA GLU A 203 -16.39 4.85 -24.21
C GLU A 203 -17.85 4.87 -24.71
N ASP A 204 -18.45 3.70 -24.97
CA ASP A 204 -19.82 3.56 -25.48
C ASP A 204 -20.87 3.47 -24.36
N PHE A 205 -20.44 3.49 -23.10
CA PHE A 205 -21.34 3.52 -21.95
C PHE A 205 -21.92 4.92 -21.75
N GLU A 206 -23.18 4.96 -21.33
CA GLU A 206 -23.78 6.20 -20.84
C GLU A 206 -23.08 6.57 -19.54
N THR A 207 -22.19 7.57 -19.62
CA THR A 207 -21.53 8.16 -18.47
C THR A 207 -22.28 9.40 -18.03
N GLU A 208 -22.53 9.51 -16.73
CA GLU A 208 -22.99 10.75 -16.10
C GLU A 208 -21.78 11.39 -15.43
N ASP A 209 -21.49 12.64 -15.80
CA ASP A 209 -20.53 13.44 -15.06
C ASP A 209 -21.15 13.83 -13.72
N ILE A 210 -20.70 13.17 -12.65
CA ILE A 210 -21.12 13.50 -11.30
C ILE A 210 -20.16 14.56 -10.76
N GLU A 211 -20.67 15.78 -10.59
CA GLU A 211 -19.92 16.83 -9.90
C GLU A 211 -19.81 16.47 -8.42
N VAL A 212 -18.57 16.26 -7.96
CA VAL A 212 -18.29 16.12 -6.54
C VAL A 212 -18.05 17.52 -5.99
N ASP A 213 -19.01 18.02 -5.20
CA ASP A 213 -18.90 19.31 -4.52
C ASP A 213 -17.57 19.40 -3.76
N THR A 214 -16.71 20.32 -4.22
CA THR A 214 -15.39 20.66 -3.66
C THR A 214 -14.62 19.45 -3.12
N PRO A 215 -13.90 18.68 -3.98
CA PRO A 215 -13.10 17.56 -3.51
C PRO A 215 -12.13 18.02 -2.41
N PHE A 216 -12.10 17.26 -1.31
CA PHE A 216 -11.26 17.62 -0.18
C PHE A 216 -9.79 17.61 -0.60
N SER A 217 -9.05 18.68 -0.33
CA SER A 217 -7.64 18.76 -0.66
C SER A 217 -6.86 17.74 0.15
N LEU A 218 -6.11 16.87 -0.53
CA LEU A 218 -5.29 15.84 0.11
C LEU A 218 -4.30 16.44 1.12
N GLU A 219 -3.84 17.66 0.88
CA GLU A 219 -2.89 18.37 1.74
C GLU A 219 -3.53 18.94 3.02
N LYS A 220 -4.86 19.10 3.03
CA LYS A 220 -5.62 19.69 4.15
C LYS A 220 -6.07 18.67 5.19
N PHE A 221 -5.94 17.37 4.91
CA PHE A 221 -6.35 16.32 5.83
C PHE A 221 -5.14 15.53 6.30
N LYS A 222 -5.03 15.35 7.62
CA LYS A 222 -4.07 14.46 8.25
C LYS A 222 -4.77 13.61 9.29
N ILE A 223 -4.32 12.37 9.44
CA ILE A 223 -4.86 11.50 10.48
C ILE A 223 -4.11 11.81 11.77
N PRO A 224 -4.76 12.40 12.79
CA PRO A 224 -4.08 12.66 14.05
C PRO A 224 -3.74 11.34 14.73
N PHE A 225 -2.53 11.24 15.27
CA PHE A 225 -2.17 10.13 16.15
C PHE A 225 -2.76 10.34 17.54
N PHE A 226 -2.45 11.50 18.14
CA PHE A 226 -2.95 11.87 19.45
C PHE A 226 -4.34 12.50 19.32
N ILE A 227 -5.29 12.01 20.10
CA ILE A 227 -6.69 12.41 20.05
C ILE A 227 -7.22 12.79 21.44
N HIS A 228 -8.14 13.74 21.48
CA HIS A 228 -8.99 13.95 22.65
C HIS A 228 -10.27 13.12 22.47
N ARG A 229 -10.62 12.32 23.48
CA ARG A 229 -11.95 11.69 23.51
C ARG A 229 -12.93 12.76 23.98
N GLY A 230 -13.75 13.29 23.07
CA GLY A 230 -14.75 14.30 23.42
C GLY A 230 -15.56 13.87 24.65
N GLY A 231 -15.56 14.71 25.69
CA GLY A 231 -16.18 14.41 26.98
C GLY A 231 -15.71 15.27 28.16
N GLU A 232 -14.64 16.06 28.02
CA GLU A 232 -14.13 16.93 29.11
C GLU A 232 -14.10 18.42 28.72
N ASP A 233 -15.11 18.88 27.97
CA ASP A 233 -15.51 20.28 28.08
C ASP A 233 -16.32 20.41 29.37
N GLY A 234 -15.61 20.69 30.46
CA GLY A 234 -16.19 21.01 31.76
C GLY A 234 -17.12 22.23 31.66
N THR A 235 -18.36 22.02 32.06
CA THR A 235 -19.14 23.02 32.82
C THR A 235 -18.38 23.46 34.06
#